data_AF-A0A1V6AIF1-F1
#
_entry.id   AF-A0A1V6AIF1-F1
#
_cell.length_a   1.000
_cell.length_b   1.000
_cell.length_c   1.000
_cell.angle_alpha   90.00
_cell.angle_beta   90.00
_cell.angle_gamma   90.00
#
_symmetry.space_group_name_H-M   'P 1'
#
loop_
_entity.id
_entity.type
_entity.pdbx_description
1 polymer ?
#
loop_
_entity_poly.entity_id
_entity_poly.type
_entity_poly.pdbx_seq_one_letter_code
_entity_poly.pdbx_strand_id
1 'polypeptide(L)'
;MKLAVLWLALMLVYLLGDVLRIFSGDFVPGQIGGKTVQPIVWLGAAVVMLIPIVMMLVNVFWDNKNIVYANIIATSILFLFNAVGLPSYKSLYDIFLIVVGLIINVAIGVFSFIK
;
A
#
# COMPACT_ATOMS: atom_id res chain seq x y z
N MET A 1 3.44 -1.51 -18.80
CA MET A 1 4.53 -0.88 -18.01
C MET A 1 4.08 0.19 -17.02
N LYS A 2 3.27 1.19 -17.40
CA LYS A 2 2.83 2.28 -16.49
C LYS A 2 2.27 1.77 -15.14
N LEU A 3 1.36 0.80 -15.18
CA LEU A 3 0.76 0.21 -13.98
C LEU A 3 1.79 -0.46 -13.06
N ALA A 4 2.76 -1.19 -13.61
CA ALA A 4 3.81 -1.82 -12.82
C ALA A 4 4.66 -0.77 -12.06
N VAL A 5 4.98 0.34 -12.70
CA VAL A 5 5.71 1.46 -12.08
C VAL A 5 4.89 2.10 -10.95
N LEU A 6 3.58 2.28 -11.14
CA LEU A 6 2.69 2.81 -10.10
C LEU A 6 2.58 1.86 -8.90
N TRP A 7 2.48 0.55 -9.14
CA TRP A 7 2.49 -0.46 -8.07
C TRP A 7 3.81 -0.50 -7.29
N LEU A 8 4.94 -0.38 -7.99
CA LEU A 8 6.25 -0.25 -7.37
C LEU A 8 6.34 1.03 -6.52
N ALA A 9 5.90 2.17 -7.07
CA ALA A 9 5.90 3.44 -6.35
C ALA A 9 5.03 3.37 -5.08
N LEU A 10 3.86 2.73 -5.15
CA LEU A 10 3.00 2.52 -3.98
C LEU A 10 3.71 1.71 -2.88
N MET A 11 4.39 0.63 -3.27
CA MET A 11 5.17 -0.20 -2.32
C MET A 11 6.28 0.62 -1.65
N LEU A 12 6.99 1.44 -2.42
CA LEU A 12 8.08 2.27 -1.91
C LEU A 12 7.58 3.37 -0.97
N VAL A 13 6.38 3.93 -1.20
CA VAL A 13 5.76 4.89 -0.27
C VAL A 13 5.43 4.23 1.07
N TYR A 14 4.91 3.00 1.06
CA TYR A 14 4.66 2.26 2.30
C TYR A 14 5.97 1.96 3.04
N LEU A 15 6.99 1.48 2.32
CA LEU A 15 8.31 1.21 2.89
C LEU A 15 8.95 2.47 3.49
N LEU A 16 8.85 3.60 2.79
CA LEU A 16 9.34 4.88 3.29
C LEU A 16 8.64 5.28 4.60
N GLY A 17 7.32 5.10 4.68
CA GLY A 17 6.57 5.35 5.92
C GLY A 17 7.09 4.51 7.09
N ASP A 18 7.30 3.21 6.87
CA ASP A 18 7.83 2.32 7.91
C ASP A 18 9.25 2.71 8.35
N VAL A 19 10.12 3.05 7.40
CA VAL A 19 11.47 3.53 7.69
C VAL A 19 11.44 4.81 8.52
N LEU A 20 10.61 5.79 8.15
CA LEU A 20 10.49 7.04 8.90
C LEU A 20 9.94 6.83 10.31
N ARG A 21 8.96 5.93 10.51
CA ARG A 21 8.43 5.59 11.85
C ARG A 21 9.48 4.97 12.77
N ILE A 22 10.37 4.15 12.20
CA ILE A 22 11.48 3.57 12.96
C ILE A 22 12.45 4.67 13.40
N PHE A 23 12.78 5.61 12.51
CA PHE A 23 13.77 6.67 12.81
C PHE A 23 13.21 7.82 13.65
N SER A 24 11.91 8.11 13.60
CA SER A 24 11.27 9.15 14.42
C SER A 24 11.10 8.74 15.88
N GLY A 25 11.18 7.43 16.17
CA GLY A 25 10.85 6.89 17.48
C GLY A 25 9.34 6.74 17.73
N ASP A 26 8.50 6.97 16.71
CA ASP A 26 7.04 6.78 16.76
C ASP A 26 6.63 5.28 16.72
N PHE A 27 7.56 4.38 17.01
CA PHE A 27 7.38 2.93 16.96
C PHE A 27 7.85 2.26 18.25
N VAL A 28 6.99 1.39 18.80
CA VAL A 28 7.35 0.48 19.89
C VAL A 28 7.51 -0.93 19.30
N PRO A 29 8.71 -1.56 19.40
CA PRO A 29 8.94 -2.90 18.88
C PRO A 29 7.91 -3.93 19.35
N GLY A 30 7.31 -4.65 18.40
CA GLY A 30 6.32 -5.69 18.67
C GLY A 30 4.90 -5.18 18.95
N GLN A 31 4.67 -3.87 18.84
CA GLN A 31 3.34 -3.27 19.05
C GLN A 31 2.78 -2.61 17.79
N ILE A 32 1.47 -2.75 17.60
CA ILE A 32 0.67 -1.99 16.63
C ILE A 32 -0.51 -1.40 17.41
N GLY A 33 -0.74 -0.10 17.29
CA GLY A 33 -1.80 0.59 18.03
C GLY A 33 -1.66 0.51 19.55
N GLY A 34 -0.43 0.46 20.07
CA GLY A 34 -0.14 0.38 21.50
C GLY A 34 -0.44 -0.98 22.15
N LYS A 35 -0.67 -2.03 21.35
CA LYS A 35 -0.91 -3.39 21.83
C LYS A 35 0.11 -4.36 21.25
N THR A 36 0.57 -5.29 22.07
CA THR A 36 1.41 -6.41 21.60
C THR A 36 0.63 -7.23 20.58
N VAL A 37 1.27 -7.47 19.45
CA VAL A 37 0.62 -8.05 18.27
C VAL A 37 0.86 -9.55 18.22
N GLN A 38 -0.21 -10.32 18.05
CA GLN A 38 -0.10 -11.77 17.89
C GLN A 38 0.59 -12.14 16.55
N PRO A 39 1.34 -13.26 16.47
CA PRO A 39 2.01 -13.70 15.25
C PRO A 39 1.12 -13.73 13.99
N ILE A 40 -0.17 -14.08 14.15
CA ILE A 40 -1.14 -14.13 13.04
C ILE A 40 -1.37 -12.77 12.38
N VAL A 41 -1.30 -11.68 13.15
CA VAL A 41 -1.49 -10.33 12.62
C VAL A 41 -0.27 -9.91 11.79
N TRP A 42 0.94 -10.33 12.19
CA TRP A 42 2.15 -10.12 11.38
C TRP A 42 2.08 -10.86 10.05
N LEU A 43 1.54 -12.08 10.03
CA LEU A 43 1.28 -12.80 8.79
C LEU A 43 0.26 -12.06 7.91
N GLY A 44 -0.83 -11.57 8.51
CA GLY A 44 -1.81 -10.75 7.80
C GLY A 44 -1.20 -9.48 7.19
N ALA A 45 -0.37 -8.77 7.94
CA ALA A 45 0.36 -7.60 7.44
C ALA A 45 1.29 -7.96 6.27
N ALA A 46 2.02 -9.08 6.38
CA ALA A 46 2.89 -9.54 5.29
C ALA A 46 2.10 -9.83 4.00
N VAL A 47 0.94 -10.47 4.10
CA VAL A 47 0.06 -10.72 2.95
C VAL A 47 -0.42 -9.42 2.31
N VAL A 48 -0.86 -8.45 3.11
CA VAL A 48 -1.34 -7.15 2.60
C VAL A 48 -0.20 -6.36 1.94
N MET A 49 0.97 -6.31 2.57
CA MET A 49 2.14 -5.60 2.05
C MET A 49 2.75 -6.27 0.82
N LEU A 50 2.44 -7.54 0.57
CA LEU A 50 2.88 -8.24 -0.64
C LEU A 50 2.03 -7.90 -1.88
N ILE A 51 0.80 -7.38 -1.68
CA ILE A 51 -0.13 -7.04 -2.77
C ILE A 51 0.51 -6.14 -3.84
N PRO A 52 1.15 -4.99 -3.51
CA PRO A 52 1.69 -4.11 -4.53
C PRO A 52 2.87 -4.74 -5.29
N ILE A 53 3.66 -5.63 -4.65
CA ILE A 53 4.72 -6.40 -5.33
C ILE A 53 4.12 -7.39 -6.32
N VAL A 54 3.13 -8.18 -5.90
CA VAL A 54 2.46 -9.15 -6.77
C VAL A 54 1.81 -8.45 -7.95
N MET A 55 1.09 -7.34 -7.70
CA MET A 55 0.43 -6.57 -8.75
C MET A 55 1.43 -5.93 -9.72
N MET A 56 2.60 -5.50 -9.26
CA MET A 56 3.68 -5.08 -10.15
C MET A 56 4.08 -6.22 -11.09
N LEU A 57 4.38 -7.41 -10.56
CA LEU A 57 4.79 -8.56 -11.37
C LEU A 57 3.69 -8.99 -12.36
N VAL A 58 2.44 -9.05 -11.90
CA VAL A 58 1.29 -9.40 -12.74
C VAL A 58 1.16 -8.41 -13.91
N ASN A 59 1.36 -7.11 -13.68
CA ASN A 59 1.33 -6.10 -14.75
C ASN A 59 2.57 -6.08 -15.66
N VAL A 60 3.66 -6.73 -15.26
CA VAL A 60 4.85 -6.92 -16.11
C VAL A 60 4.70 -8.16 -16.99
N PHE A 61 4.30 -9.29 -16.39
CA PHE A 61 4.32 -10.59 -17.07
C PHE A 61 3.01 -10.94 -17.76
N TRP A 62 1.89 -10.35 -17.34
CA TRP A 62 0.57 -10.70 -17.89
C TRP A 62 -0.03 -9.55 -18.71
N ASP A 63 -0.16 -9.78 -20.01
CA ASP A 63 -0.81 -8.84 -20.92
C ASP A 63 -2.15 -9.38 -21.41
N ASN A 64 -3.18 -9.28 -20.56
CA ASN A 64 -4.55 -9.57 -20.94
C ASN A 64 -5.51 -8.43 -20.54
N LYS A 65 -6.68 -8.39 -21.17
CA LYS A 65 -7.73 -7.39 -20.89
C LYS A 65 -8.33 -7.55 -19.48
N ASN A 66 -8.25 -8.75 -18.89
CA ASN A 66 -8.86 -9.05 -17.60
C ASN A 66 -8.05 -8.53 -16.40
N ILE A 67 -6.78 -8.14 -16.61
CA ILE A 67 -5.92 -7.57 -15.55
C ILE A 67 -6.50 -6.28 -14.96
N VAL A 68 -7.36 -5.58 -15.70
CA VAL A 68 -8.05 -4.37 -15.24
C VAL A 68 -8.82 -4.65 -13.96
N TYR A 69 -9.57 -5.76 -13.90
CA TYR A 69 -10.35 -6.13 -12.71
C TYR A 69 -9.45 -6.38 -11.50
N ALA A 70 -8.32 -7.07 -11.70
CA ALA A 70 -7.36 -7.31 -10.62
C ALA A 70 -6.79 -6.01 -10.07
N ASN A 71 -6.42 -5.06 -10.95
CA ASN A 71 -5.94 -3.75 -10.53
C ASN A 71 -7.00 -2.96 -9.76
N ILE A 72 -8.24 -2.92 -10.26
CA ILE A 72 -9.35 -2.19 -9.63
C ILE A 72 -9.68 -2.77 -8.25
N ILE A 73 -9.76 -4.09 -8.12
CA ILE A 73 -10.05 -4.74 -6.85
C ILE A 73 -8.93 -4.46 -5.85
N ALA A 74 -7.67 -4.73 -6.24
CA ALA A 74 -6.53 -4.57 -5.35
C ALA A 74 -6.35 -3.11 -4.89
N THR A 75 -6.44 -2.16 -5.84
CA THR A 75 -6.27 -0.73 -5.49
C THR A 75 -7.44 -0.20 -4.66
N SER A 76 -8.66 -0.66 -4.89
CA SER A 76 -9.81 -0.27 -4.06
C SER A 76 -9.66 -0.77 -2.62
N ILE A 77 -9.20 -2.02 -2.44
CA ILE A 77 -8.95 -2.59 -1.11
C ILE A 77 -7.89 -1.77 -0.38
N LEU A 78 -6.75 -1.51 -1.01
CA LEU A 78 -5.66 -0.75 -0.38
C LEU A 78 -6.04 0.72 -0.16
N PHE A 79 -6.80 1.33 -1.07
CA PHE A 79 -7.31 2.68 -0.91
C PHE A 79 -8.21 2.77 0.32
N LEU A 80 -9.21 1.90 0.44
CA LEU A 80 -10.13 1.89 1.57
C LEU A 80 -9.40 1.58 2.88
N PHE A 81 -8.47 0.62 2.88
CA PHE A 81 -7.65 0.29 4.04
C PHE A 81 -6.88 1.52 4.57
N ASN A 82 -6.19 2.24 3.67
CA ASN A 82 -5.43 3.43 4.04
C ASN A 82 -6.34 4.61 4.39
N ALA A 83 -7.46 4.80 3.69
CA ALA A 83 -8.40 5.88 3.97
C ALA A 83 -9.06 5.73 5.35
N VAL A 84 -9.44 4.50 5.73
CA VAL A 84 -9.97 4.19 7.07
C VAL A 84 -8.88 4.32 8.13
N GLY A 85 -7.63 3.97 7.81
CA GLY A 85 -6.50 4.12 8.73
C GLY A 85 -6.02 5.57 8.91
N LEU A 86 -6.24 6.45 7.93
CA LEU A 86 -5.70 7.81 7.89
C LEU A 86 -5.97 8.63 9.18
N PRO A 87 -7.17 8.64 9.78
CA PRO A 87 -7.45 9.41 10.99
C PRO A 87 -6.68 8.94 12.22
N SER A 88 -6.06 7.75 12.19
CA SER A 88 -5.31 7.19 13.32
C SER A 88 -3.86 7.68 13.41
N TYR A 89 -3.32 8.26 12.33
CA TYR A 89 -1.94 8.75 12.28
C TYR A 89 -1.83 10.13 12.91
N LYS A 90 -0.86 10.30 13.83
CA LYS A 90 -0.59 11.58 14.50
C LYS A 90 0.54 12.38 13.84
N SER A 91 1.49 11.69 13.21
CA SER A 91 2.68 12.32 12.64
C SER A 91 2.37 12.91 11.25
N LEU A 92 2.91 14.10 10.97
CA LEU A 92 2.64 14.80 9.71
C LEU A 92 3.24 14.08 8.49
N TYR A 93 4.41 13.46 8.65
CA TYR A 93 5.05 12.71 7.57
C TYR A 93 4.24 11.46 7.19
N ASP A 94 3.62 10.77 8.17
CA ASP A 94 2.75 9.63 7.87
C ASP A 94 1.51 10.06 7.13
N ILE A 95 0.83 11.11 7.60
CA ILE A 95 -0.35 11.66 6.92
C ILE A 95 0.00 12.01 5.47
N PHE A 96 1.12 12.71 5.25
CA PHE A 96 1.59 13.06 3.92
C PHE A 96 1.81 11.83 3.03
N LEU A 97 2.55 10.83 3.52
CA LEU A 97 2.85 9.62 2.74
C LEU A 97 1.60 8.78 2.47
N ILE A 98 0.66 8.68 3.42
CA ILE A 98 -0.61 7.99 3.21
C ILE A 98 -1.43 8.73 2.14
N VAL A 99 -1.52 10.06 2.18
CA VAL A 99 -2.21 10.84 1.14
C VAL A 99 -1.57 10.63 -0.24
N VAL A 100 -0.24 10.63 -0.33
CA VAL A 100 0.48 10.29 -1.58
C VAL A 100 0.13 8.88 -2.05
N GLY A 101 0.10 7.91 -1.14
CA GLY A 101 -0.33 6.53 -1.44
C GLY A 101 -1.77 6.43 -1.94
N LEU A 102 -2.70 7.22 -1.38
CA LEU A 102 -4.09 7.30 -1.84
C LEU A 102 -4.17 7.86 -3.26
N ILE A 103 -3.40 8.90 -3.58
CA ILE A 103 -3.30 9.47 -4.93
C ILE A 103 -2.78 8.43 -5.92
N ILE A 104 -1.74 7.67 -5.55
CA ILE A 104 -1.20 6.60 -6.39
C ILE A 104 -2.25 5.50 -6.62
N ASN A 105 -3.05 5.13 -5.61
CA ASN A 105 -4.14 4.17 -5.79
C ASN A 105 -5.20 4.69 -6.79
N VAL A 106 -5.60 5.96 -6.70
CA VAL A 106 -6.51 6.58 -7.68
C VAL A 106 -5.89 6.54 -9.08
N ALA A 107 -4.60 6.87 -9.20
CA ALA A 107 -3.90 6.79 -10.47
C ALA A 107 -3.90 5.36 -11.05
N ILE A 108 -3.63 4.33 -10.23
CA ILE A 108 -3.71 2.92 -10.65
C ILE A 108 -5.11 2.62 -11.20
N GLY A 109 -6.16 3.02 -10.48
CA GLY A 109 -7.54 2.81 -10.92
C GLY A 109 -7.84 3.47 -12.27
N VAL A 110 -7.44 4.73 -12.45
CA VAL A 110 -7.63 5.48 -13.71
C VAL A 110 -6.83 4.86 -14.85
N PHE A 111 -5.53 4.63 -14.66
CA PHE A 111 -4.65 4.09 -15.70
C PHE A 111 -4.95 2.63 -16.05
N SER A 112 -5.70 1.91 -15.22
CA SER A 112 -6.14 0.55 -15.53
C SER A 112 -7.07 0.50 -16.75
N PHE A 113 -7.81 1.57 -17.05
CA PHE A 113 -8.70 1.65 -18.22
C PHE A 113 -8.03 2.21 -19.48
N ILE A 114 -6.81 2.75 -19.33
CA ILE A 114 -6.05 3.43 -20.42
C ILE A 114 -4.89 2.53 -20.86
N LYS A 115 -5.01 1.21 -20.66
CA LYS A 115 -3.98 0.23 -21.03
C LYS A 115 -3.91 0.07 -22.54
#